data_AF-A0A968JFB5-F1
#
_entry.id   AF-A0A968JFB5-F1
#
_cell.length_a   1.000
_cell.length_b   1.000
_cell.length_c   1.000
_cell.angle_alpha   90.00
_cell.angle_beta   90.00
_cell.angle_gamma   90.00
#
_symmetry.space_group_name_H-M   'P 1'
#
loop_
_entity.id
_entity.type
_entity.pdbx_description
1 polymer ?
#
loop_
_entity_poly.entity_id
_entity_poly.type
_entity_poly.pdbx_seq_one_letter_code
_entity_poly.pdbx_strand_id
1 'polypeptide(L)' 'MTLEDDIVTDLSVELFATEGQSLIHQNNFRKGFNADELIGKNLEEISLSRVTGASLSTAAFNKAISSIQSQAM' A
#
# COMPACT_ATOMS: atom_id res chain seq x y z
N MET A 1 5.15 3.08 7.65
CA MET A 1 3.92 2.63 8.33
C MET A 1 4.24 2.43 9.79
N THR A 2 3.32 2.83 10.65
CA THR A 2 3.38 2.69 12.10
C THR A 2 2.19 1.87 12.59
N LEU A 3 2.44 1.01 13.57
CA LEU A 3 1.45 0.10 14.15
C LEU A 3 1.39 0.29 15.67
N GLU A 4 0.19 0.27 16.23
CA GLU A 4 -0.07 0.16 17.67
C GLU A 4 -1.10 -0.94 17.89
N ASP A 5 -0.75 -1.98 18.66
CA ASP A 5 -1.62 -3.15 18.91
C ASP A 5 -2.25 -3.73 17.61
N ASP A 6 -1.41 -3.91 16.58
CA ASP A 6 -1.79 -4.36 15.23
C ASP A 6 -2.74 -3.43 14.46
N ILE A 7 -3.02 -2.23 14.98
CA ILE A 7 -3.77 -1.17 14.30
C ILE A 7 -2.82 -0.22 13.58
N VAL A 8 -3.13 0.09 12.32
CA VAL A 8 -2.37 1.10 11.56
C VAL A 8 -2.70 2.49 12.07
N THR A 9 -1.69 3.16 12.64
CA THR A 9 -1.82 4.54 13.12
C THR A 9 -1.27 5.56 12.13
N ASP A 10 -0.33 5.15 11.28
CA ASP A 10 0.20 5.99 10.20
C ASP A 10 0.62 5.13 9.00
N LEU A 11 0.30 5.61 7.79
CA LEU A 11 0.64 4.93 6.55
C LEU A 11 1.09 5.94 5.48
N SER A 12 2.35 5.81 5.07
CA SER A 12 2.93 6.53 3.94
C SER A 12 3.44 5.55 2.88
N VAL A 13 3.28 5.92 1.61
CA VAL A 13 3.79 5.16 0.47
C VAL A 13 4.66 6.08 -0.37
N GLU A 14 5.93 5.71 -0.53
CA GLU A 14 6.88 6.42 -1.37
C GLU A 14 7.03 5.74 -2.73
N LEU A 15 7.13 6.57 -3.78
CA LEU A 15 7.15 6.17 -5.18
C LEU A 15 8.38 6.81 -5.85
N PHE A 16 9.29 5.98 -6.37
CA PHE A 16 10.63 6.42 -6.80
C PHE A 16 10.83 6.51 -8.32
N ALA A 17 9.88 6.05 -9.15
CA ALA A 17 10.08 6.11 -10.60
C ALA A 17 9.90 7.53 -11.09
N THR A 18 10.88 7.98 -11.88
CA THR A 18 10.94 9.34 -12.42
C THR A 18 10.62 9.40 -13.91
N GLU A 19 10.58 8.27 -14.62
CA GLU A 19 10.33 8.23 -16.07
C GLU A 19 9.69 6.91 -16.56
N GLY A 20 9.25 6.94 -17.82
CA GLY A 20 8.72 5.77 -18.53
C GLY A 20 7.38 5.24 -18.00
N GLN A 21 7.09 3.97 -18.32
CA GLN A 21 5.86 3.30 -17.90
C GLN A 21 5.73 3.15 -16.38
N SER A 22 6.86 3.02 -15.69
CA SER A 22 6.89 2.95 -14.22
C SER A 22 6.32 4.20 -13.56
N LEU A 23 6.64 5.39 -14.07
CA LEU A 23 6.05 6.65 -13.60
C LEU A 23 4.52 6.68 -13.81
N ILE A 24 4.05 6.19 -14.96
CA ILE A 24 2.61 6.12 -15.28
C ILE A 24 1.88 5.21 -14.28
N HIS A 25 2.41 4.01 -14.02
CA HIS A 25 1.83 3.08 -13.06
C HIS A 25 1.84 3.62 -11.63
N GLN A 26 2.93 4.27 -11.20
CA GLN A 26 3.03 4.90 -9.89
C GLN A 26 2.05 6.07 -9.73
N ASN A 27 1.86 6.89 -10.77
CA ASN A 27 0.84 7.92 -10.76
C ASN A 27 -0.59 7.36 -10.72
N ASN A 28 -0.87 6.28 -11.45
CA ASN A 28 -2.17 5.62 -11.39
C ASN A 28 -2.41 5.01 -10.01
N PHE A 29 -1.38 4.40 -9.40
CA PHE A 29 -1.45 3.89 -8.04
C PHE A 29 -1.80 5.01 -7.07
N ARG A 30 -1.03 6.10 -7.07
CA ARG A 30 -1.23 7.26 -6.18
C ARG A 30 -2.61 7.89 -6.33
N LYS A 31 -3.20 7.88 -7.54
CA LYS A 31 -4.55 8.41 -7.79
C LYS A 31 -5.67 7.54 -7.22
N GLY A 32 -5.47 6.22 -7.17
CA GLY A 32 -6.47 5.27 -6.69
C GLY A 32 -6.16 4.70 -5.30
N PHE A 33 -5.04 5.10 -4.70
CA PHE A 33 -4.64 4.70 -3.36
C PHE A 33 -5.09 5.76 -2.35
N ASN A 34 -5.72 5.30 -1.28
CA ASN A 34 -6.19 6.15 -0.20
C ASN A 34 -5.67 5.58 1.13
N ALA A 35 -4.67 6.24 1.71
CA ALA A 35 -4.08 5.82 2.98
C ALA A 35 -5.07 5.99 4.14
N ASP A 36 -5.91 7.02 4.10
CA ASP A 36 -6.85 7.34 5.17
C ASP A 36 -7.91 6.25 5.35
N GLU A 37 -8.22 5.49 4.30
CA GLU A 37 -9.13 4.32 4.39
C GLU A 37 -8.50 3.12 5.10
N LEU A 38 -7.20 3.15 5.36
CA LEU A 38 -6.45 2.07 5.99
C LEU A 38 -6.00 2.41 7.42
N ILE A 39 -5.92 3.70 7.76
CA ILE A 39 -5.65 4.16 9.13
C ILE A 39 -6.82 3.75 10.04
N GLY A 40 -6.50 3.21 11.21
CA GLY A 40 -7.46 2.69 12.18
C GLY A 40 -7.95 1.28 11.91
N LYS A 41 -7.53 0.64 10.80
CA LYS A 41 -7.81 -0.77 10.53
C LYS A 41 -6.76 -1.67 11.14
N ASN A 42 -7.17 -2.90 11.47
CA ASN A 42 -6.23 -3.95 11.82
C ASN A 42 -5.38 -4.31 10.60
N LEU A 43 -4.09 -4.57 10.83
CA LEU A 43 -3.14 -4.93 9.81
C LEU A 43 -3.61 -6.15 8.99
N GLU A 44 -4.29 -7.12 9.59
CA GLU A 44 -4.84 -8.31 8.91
C GLU A 44 -5.93 -7.97 7.88
N GLU A 45 -6.62 -6.84 8.04
CA GLU A 45 -7.70 -6.40 7.15
C GLU A 45 -7.19 -5.55 5.97
N ILE A 46 -5.90 -5.19 5.98
CA ILE A 46 -5.34 -4.31 4.95
C ILE A 46 -5.01 -5.09 3.68
N SER A 47 -5.81 -4.85 2.65
CA SER A 47 -5.50 -5.27 1.29
C SER A 47 -6.16 -4.34 0.28
N LEU A 48 -5.52 -4.17 -0.87
CA LEU A 48 -6.08 -3.44 -2.01
C LEU A 48 -6.69 -4.44 -2.99
N SER A 49 -7.96 -4.26 -3.33
CA SER A 49 -8.68 -5.12 -4.28
C SER A 49 -8.21 -4.89 -5.72
N ARG A 50 -8.11 -3.62 -6.15
CA ARG A 50 -7.60 -3.24 -7.47
C ARG A 50 -7.39 -1.73 -7.58
N VAL A 51 -6.23 -1.32 -8.09
CA VAL A 51 -6.05 0.05 -8.61
C VAL A 51 -5.87 0.01 -10.13
N THR A 52 -6.80 0.62 -10.86
CA THR A 52 -6.82 0.61 -12.33
C THR A 52 -5.53 1.19 -12.91
N GLY A 53 -4.91 0.48 -13.86
CA GLY A 53 -3.67 0.92 -14.50
C GLY A 53 -2.42 0.81 -13.60
N ALA A 54 -2.52 0.15 -12.46
CA ALA A 54 -1.43 -0.02 -11.49
C ALA A 54 -1.42 -1.41 -10.84
N SER A 55 -1.78 -2.47 -11.59
CA SER A 55 -1.91 -3.83 -11.05
C SER A 55 -0.62 -4.34 -10.38
N LEU A 56 0.56 -4.06 -10.97
CA LEU A 56 1.85 -4.46 -10.39
C LEU A 56 2.16 -3.70 -9.10
N SER A 57 1.90 -2.40 -9.05
CA SER A 57 2.05 -1.59 -7.83
C SER A 57 1.07 -2.04 -6.74
N THR A 58 -0.16 -2.41 -7.12
CA THR A 58 -1.17 -2.98 -6.21
C THR A 58 -0.68 -4.30 -5.61
N ALA A 59 -0.16 -5.20 -6.44
CA ALA A 59 0.39 -6.48 -5.98
C ALA A 59 1.61 -6.28 -5.07
N ALA A 60 2.50 -5.33 -5.41
CA ALA A 60 3.66 -5.01 -4.59
C ALA A 60 3.26 -4.47 -3.21
N PHE A 61 2.24 -3.60 -3.15
CA PHE A 61 1.69 -3.10 -1.89
C PHE A 61 1.16 -4.24 -1.02
N ASN A 62 0.26 -5.09 -1.56
CA ASN A 62 -0.30 -6.22 -0.80
C ASN A 62 0.78 -7.19 -0.31
N LYS A 63 1.81 -7.43 -1.13
CA LYS A 63 2.98 -8.25 -0.73
C LYS A 63 3.76 -7.61 0.42
N ALA A 64 3.94 -6.29 0.41
CA ALA A 64 4.60 -5.57 1.48
C ALA A 64 3.81 -5.70 2.80
N ILE A 65 2.48 -5.50 2.75
CA ILE A 65 1.60 -5.68 3.93
C ILE A 65 1.71 -7.11 4.48
N SER A 66 1.63 -8.13 3.60
CA SER A 66 1.78 -9.53 4.02
C SER A 66 3.15 -9.83 4.63
N SER A 67 4.22 -9.19 4.16
CA SER A 67 5.55 -9.34 4.75
C SER A 67 5.63 -8.72 6.14
N ILE A 68 4.96 -7.59 6.36
CA ILE A 68 4.89 -6.91 7.66
C ILE A 68 4.07 -7.74 8.64
N GLN A 69 2.93 -8.29 8.22
CA GLN A 69 2.14 -9.24 9.02
C GLN A 69 2.99 -10.43 9.48
N SER A 70 3.76 -11.03 8.56
CA SER A 70 4.63 -12.16 8.90
C SER A 70 5.79 -11.81 9.84
N GLN A 71 6.18 -10.53 9.94
CA GLN A 71 7.24 -10.08 10.85
C GLN A 71 6.71 -9.65 12.22
N ALA A 72 5.43 -9.32 12.32
CA ALA A 72 4.77 -8.95 13.58
C ALA A 72 4.39 -10.17 14.44
N MET A 73 4.39 -11.37 13.85
CA MET A 73 4.07 -12.66 14.49
C MET A 73 5.27 -13.39 15.10
#